data_AF-A0A6G1EAQ4-F1
#
_entry.id   AF-A0A6G1EAQ4-F1
#
_cell.length_a   1.000
_cell.length_b   1.000
_cell.length_c   1.000
_cell.angle_alpha   90.00
_cell.angle_beta   90.00
_cell.angle_gamma   90.00
#
_symmetry.space_group_name_H-M   'P 1'
#
loop_
_entity.id
_entity.type
_entity.pdbx_description
1 polymer ?
#
loop_
_entity_poly.entity_id
_entity_poly.type
_entity_poly.pdbx_seq_one_letter_code
_entity_poly.pdbx_strand_id
1 'polypeptide(L)'
;MFGSCSTERGQAARMHIILPVLNNDHWSLYIINFLHERVDILDSKDYNLIGMEASKQHGELFRMILYNLVVNPYNTAGELPP
;
A
#
# COMPACT_ATOMS: atom_id res chain seq x y z
N MET A 1 34.03 -26.71 21.67
CA MET A 1 32.95 -26.75 20.66
C MET A 1 32.39 -25.33 20.60
N PHE A 2 32.87 -24.50 19.67
CA PHE A 2 32.37 -23.14 19.50
C PHE A 2 31.14 -23.22 18.59
N GLY A 3 29.95 -23.07 19.16
CA GLY A 3 28.73 -22.90 18.38
C GLY A 3 28.77 -21.50 17.77
N SER A 4 28.94 -21.41 16.45
CA SER A 4 28.76 -20.15 15.74
C SER A 4 27.30 -19.74 15.89
N CYS A 5 27.04 -18.68 16.66
CA CYS A 5 25.81 -17.92 16.49
C CYS A 5 25.90 -17.29 15.10
N SER A 6 25.30 -17.95 14.12
CA SER A 6 25.04 -17.33 12.83
C SER A 6 24.10 -16.18 13.11
N THR A 7 24.65 -14.96 13.13
CA THR A 7 23.90 -13.72 13.02
C THR A 7 23.14 -13.80 11.70
N GLU A 8 21.94 -14.37 11.74
CA GLU A 8 20.95 -14.18 10.69
C GLU A 8 20.71 -12.68 10.66
N ARG A 9 21.39 -12.00 9.73
CA ARG A 9 21.05 -10.66 9.29
C ARG A 9 19.54 -10.63 9.17
N GLY A 10 18.90 -9.83 10.03
CA GLY A 10 17.48 -9.83 10.28
C GLY A 10 16.72 -10.07 8.98
N GLN A 11 16.03 -11.21 8.91
CA GLN A 11 15.00 -11.42 7.92
C GLN A 11 14.04 -10.24 8.10
N ALA A 12 14.10 -9.26 7.17
CA ALA A 12 13.15 -8.17 7.17
C ALA A 12 11.77 -8.83 7.19
N ALA A 13 11.04 -8.65 8.29
CA ALA A 13 9.74 -9.26 8.46
C ALA A 13 8.92 -8.92 7.21
N ARG A 14 8.43 -9.94 6.50
CA ARG A 14 7.58 -9.75 5.33
C ARG A 14 6.28 -9.11 5.82
N MET A 15 6.25 -7.79 5.89
CA MET A 15 5.08 -7.06 6.31
C MET A 15 4.19 -6.82 5.10
N HIS A 16 2.94 -7.23 5.27
CA HIS A 16 1.83 -6.88 4.40
C HIS A 16 0.78 -6.20 5.24
N ILE A 17 0.24 -5.08 4.77
CA ILE A 17 -0.94 -4.45 5.36
C ILE A 17 -2.11 -4.66 4.40
N ILE A 18 -3.21 -5.14 4.94
CA ILE A 18 -4.50 -5.20 4.25
C ILE A 18 -5.34 -4.05 4.79
N LEU A 19 -5.65 -3.08 3.93
CA LEU A 19 -6.38 -1.88 4.28
C LEU A 19 -7.75 -1.89 3.59
N PRO A 20 -8.86 -2.02 4.33
CA PRO A 20 -10.19 -1.78 3.77
C PRO A 20 -10.37 -0.28 3.52
N VAL A 21 -10.76 0.08 2.30
CA VAL A 21 -10.99 1.46 1.86
C VAL A 21 -12.45 1.59 1.44
N LEU A 22 -13.16 2.55 2.06
CA LEU A 22 -14.50 2.94 1.66
C LEU A 22 -14.40 4.24 0.85
N ASN A 23 -14.83 4.21 -0.40
CA ASN A 23 -14.83 5.37 -1.29
C ASN A 23 -16.12 5.38 -2.14
N ASN A 24 -16.84 6.51 -2.16
CA ASN A 24 -18.08 6.68 -2.93
C ASN A 24 -19.06 5.49 -2.75
N ASP A 25 -19.35 5.15 -1.50
CA ASP A 25 -20.23 4.04 -1.08
C ASP A 25 -19.82 2.65 -1.59
N HIS A 26 -18.55 2.49 -1.99
CA HIS A 26 -18.01 1.23 -2.47
C HIS A 26 -16.78 0.81 -1.66
N TRP A 27 -16.73 -0.47 -1.30
CA TRP A 27 -15.61 -1.06 -0.57
C TRP A 27 -14.58 -1.63 -1.55
N SER A 28 -13.32 -1.31 -1.29
CA SER A 28 -12.17 -1.92 -1.97
C SER A 28 -11.11 -2.31 -0.95
N LEU A 29 -10.24 -3.25 -1.31
CA LEU A 29 -9.14 -3.72 -0.47
C LEU A 29 -7.81 -3.31 -1.08
N TYR A 30 -7.02 -2.57 -0.31
CA TYR A 30 -5.67 -2.17 -0.69
C TYR A 30 -4.69 -3.09 0.01
N ILE A 31 -3.79 -3.72 -0.74
CA ILE A 31 -2.76 -4.62 -0.23
C ILE A 31 -1.42 -3.94 -0.41
N ILE A 32 -0.80 -3.56 0.71
CA ILE A 32 0.50 -2.89 0.72
C ILE A 32 1.58 -3.95 0.98
N ASN A 33 2.49 -4.12 0.03
CA ASN A 33 3.62 -5.02 0.14
C ASN A 33 4.90 -4.20 0.28
N PHE A 34 5.37 -4.05 1.52
CA PHE A 34 6.56 -3.24 1.84
C PHE A 34 7.84 -3.83 1.24
N LEU A 35 7.90 -5.14 1.03
CA LEU A 35 9.09 -5.78 0.45
C LEU A 35 9.31 -5.39 -1.03
N HIS A 36 8.23 -5.11 -1.75
CA HIS A 36 8.28 -4.77 -3.17
C HIS A 36 7.81 -3.34 -3.45
N GLU A 37 7.63 -2.53 -2.40
CA GLU A 37 7.19 -1.14 -2.48
C GLU A 37 5.94 -0.94 -3.37
N ARG A 38 5.00 -1.89 -3.32
CA ARG A 38 3.82 -1.90 -4.19
C ARG A 38 2.53 -1.84 -3.39
N VAL A 39 1.51 -1.30 -4.04
CA VAL A 39 0.14 -1.32 -3.55
C VAL A 39 -0.71 -1.99 -4.63
N ASP A 40 -1.36 -3.10 -4.29
CA ASP A 40 -2.34 -3.76 -5.16
C ASP A 40 -3.75 -3.34 -4.72
N ILE A 41 -4.66 -3.10 -5.67
CA ILE A 41 -6.05 -2.77 -5.38
C ILE A 41 -6.92 -3.94 -5.82
N LEU A 42 -7.66 -4.52 -4.89
CA LEU A 42 -8.72 -5.47 -5.16
C LEU A 42 -10.06 -4.73 -5.08
N ASP A 43 -10.71 -4.63 -6.24
CA ASP A 43 -11.98 -3.94 -6.38
C ASP A 43 -12.94 -4.80 -7.20
N SER A 44 -14.17 -4.98 -6.70
CA SER A 44 -15.24 -5.71 -7.38
C SER A 44 -16.12 -4.83 -8.28
N LYS A 45 -15.83 -3.53 -8.39
CA LYS A 45 -16.61 -2.61 -9.22
C LYS A 45 -16.36 -2.89 -10.71
N ASP A 46 -17.44 -3.03 -11.48
CA ASP A 46 -17.34 -3.16 -12.93
C ASP A 46 -17.28 -1.77 -13.58
N TYR A 47 -16.05 -1.30 -13.77
CA TYR A 47 -15.72 -0.01 -14.38
C TYR A 47 -16.18 0.13 -15.83
N ASN A 48 -16.19 -0.97 -16.58
CA ASN A 48 -16.65 -0.97 -17.97
C ASN A 48 -18.16 -0.73 -18.03
N LEU A 49 -18.91 -1.37 -17.13
CA LEU A 49 -20.37 -1.24 -17.07
C LEU A 49 -20.81 0.16 -16.63
N ILE A 50 -20.12 0.77 -15.66
CA ILE A 50 -20.48 2.10 -15.13
C ILE A 50 -19.87 3.26 -15.93
N GLY A 51 -19.05 2.97 -16.96
CA GLY A 51 -18.43 3.99 -17.81
C GLY A 51 -17.45 4.90 -17.08
N MET A 52 -16.80 4.39 -16.02
CA MET A 52 -15.81 5.14 -15.23
C MET A 52 -14.44 4.46 -15.32
N GLU A 53 -13.37 5.22 -15.11
CA GLU A 53 -12.02 4.66 -15.04
C GLU A 53 -11.60 4.39 -13.59
N ALA A 54 -11.10 3.18 -13.31
CA ALA A 54 -10.58 2.81 -11.98
C ALA A 54 -9.47 3.76 -11.49
N SER A 55 -8.62 4.22 -12.42
CA SER A 55 -7.55 5.18 -12.13
C SER A 55 -8.09 6.51 -11.59
N LYS A 56 -9.25 6.98 -12.06
CA LYS A 56 -9.89 8.20 -11.56
C LYS A 56 -10.51 7.99 -10.19
N GLN A 57 -11.05 6.80 -9.90
CA GLN A 57 -11.67 6.51 -8.60
C GLN A 57 -10.64 6.27 -7.49
N HIS A 58 -9.53 5.62 -7.81
CA HIS A 58 -8.51 5.25 -6.81
C HIS A 58 -7.29 6.14 -6.81
N GLY A 59 -7.06 6.94 -7.86
CA GLY A 59 -5.78 7.60 -8.12
C GLY A 59 -5.26 8.47 -6.98
N GLU A 60 -6.10 9.35 -6.43
CA GLU A 60 -5.69 10.25 -5.33
C GLU A 60 -5.35 9.47 -4.05
N LEU A 61 -6.26 8.59 -3.61
CA LEU A 61 -6.06 7.76 -2.42
C LEU A 61 -4.87 6.82 -2.58
N PHE A 62 -4.68 6.23 -3.75
CA PHE A 62 -3.54 5.37 -4.07
C PHE A 62 -2.23 6.13 -3.94
N ARG A 63 -2.13 7.33 -4.51
CA ARG A 63 -0.91 8.17 -4.44
C ARG A 63 -0.62 8.57 -3.00
N MET A 64 -1.64 8.95 -2.24
CA MET A 64 -1.50 9.30 -0.82
C MET A 64 -0.97 8.13 0.00
N ILE A 65 -1.52 6.92 -0.19
CA ILE A 65 -1.08 5.71 0.52
C ILE A 65 0.34 5.33 0.12
N LEU A 66 0.64 5.30 -1.18
CA LEU A 66 1.96 4.97 -1.69
C LEU A 66 3.01 5.94 -1.13
N TYR A 67 2.73 7.25 -1.15
CA TYR A 67 3.66 8.24 -0.65
C TYR A 67 3.89 8.13 0.87
N ASN A 68 2.82 8.11 1.66
CA ASN A 68 2.93 8.21 3.12
C ASN A 68 3.31 6.90 3.80
N LEU A 69 2.96 5.75 3.23
CA LEU A 69 3.22 4.45 3.86
C LEU A 69 4.40 3.72 3.24
N VAL A 70 4.64 3.90 1.94
CA VAL A 70 5.69 3.14 1.23
C VAL A 70 6.93 4.00 1.00
N VAL A 71 6.77 5.17 0.39
CA VAL A 71 7.91 6.02 -0.03
C VAL A 71 8.50 6.83 1.12
N ASN A 72 7.66 7.36 2.01
CA ASN A 72 8.09 8.19 3.14
C ASN A 72 7.39 7.77 4.45
N PRO A 73 7.72 6.60 5.00
CA PRO A 73 7.08 6.06 6.22
C PRO A 73 7.37 6.88 7.49
N TYR A 74 8.26 7.87 7.43
CA TYR A 74 8.66 8.71 8.56
C TYR A 74 8.12 10.15 8.48
N ASN A 75 7.14 10.42 7.63
CA ASN A 75 6.63 11.78 7.46
C ASN A 75 5.82 12.23 8.69
N THR A 76 6.51 12.78 9.68
CA THR A 76 5.92 13.63 10.72
C THR A 76 5.49 14.94 10.09
N ALA A 77 4.20 15.06 9.73
CA ALA A 77 3.51 16.33 9.45
C ALA A 77 4.23 17.32 8.52
N GLY A 78 5.00 16.84 7.53
CA GLY A 78 5.57 17.67 6.46
C GLY A 78 4.64 17.69 5.26
N GLU A 79 4.24 18.90 4.82
CA GLU A 79 3.41 19.14 3.64
C GLU A 79 3.80 18.28 2.43
N LEU A 80 2.78 17.76 1.73
CA LEU A 80 2.95 17.04 0.47
C LEU A 80 3.66 17.95 -0.55
N PRO A 81 4.66 17.44 -1.29
CA PRO A 81 5.26 18.19 -2.39
C PRO A 81 4.23 18.49 -3.49
N PRO A 82 4.41 19.61 -4.22
CA PRO A 82 3.48 20.09 -5.25
C PRO A 82 3.27 19.11 -6.41
#